data_AF-A0A7J8R8X8-F1
#
_entry.id   AF-A0A7J8R8X8-F1
#
_cell.length_a   1.000
_cell.length_b   1.000
_cell.length_c   1.000
_cell.angle_alpha   90.00
_cell.angle_beta   90.00
_cell.angle_gamma   90.00
#
_symmetry.space_group_name_H-M   'P 1'
#
loop_
_entity.id
_entity.type
_entity.pdbx_description
1 polymer ?
#
loop_
_entity_poly.entity_id
_entity_poly.type
_entity_poly.pdbx_seq_one_letter_code
_entity_poly.pdbx_strand_id
1 'polypeptide(L)'
;IVAESPSRFGYWHRNSSEELSPKTNHFGLSIYRHFGDINQAGKRMELMFAKPEVETPSGLKASAVSTRAFKGSSFKAILPKLYTSPFEIIFCPDTKQSMYCQILFGLIQRNEVVMIGSIFASTVVRSIKFLENNWKELCFNIITGQISEWITDSGCRNAASLILKPNLELADLIEDVCSCKSWEGIIRKLWPKTKYIGTVCTGAMLQYTAELEFYCGGLPLVSGFYACSEGAIGINLEPLCKPSDVSYTFLPNMVYYEFLSIKEDCDTDSQNQVQLNAMSHHEDTGPVDLVNVKLGQCYEVLVTSSMGLYRYKVGDIINVTGFHNNTPQFQFVGRQ
;
A
#
# COMPACT_ATOMS: atom_id res chain seq x y z
N ILE A 1 32.38 -16.02 -33.37
CA ILE A 1 33.00 -14.75 -33.80
C ILE A 1 31.91 -13.70 -33.57
N VAL A 2 31.89 -12.86 -32.55
CA VAL A 2 32.94 -12.21 -31.74
C VAL A 2 32.45 -12.15 -30.29
N ALA A 3 33.38 -12.30 -29.35
CA ALA A 3 33.18 -12.02 -27.93
C ALA A 3 33.15 -10.52 -27.68
N GLU A 4 32.27 -10.00 -26.81
CA GLU A 4 32.56 -8.70 -26.17
C GLU A 4 31.85 -8.49 -24.82
N SER A 5 32.70 -8.20 -23.83
CA SER A 5 32.48 -7.38 -22.63
C SER A 5 31.55 -7.90 -21.49
N PRO A 6 32.15 -8.32 -20.34
CA PRO A 6 31.46 -8.54 -19.06
C PRO A 6 30.97 -7.27 -18.34
N SER A 7 31.06 -6.09 -18.94
CA SER A 7 30.92 -4.81 -18.23
C SER A 7 29.49 -4.23 -18.16
N ARG A 8 28.49 -4.85 -18.79
CA ARG A 8 27.09 -4.31 -18.82
C ARG A 8 26.11 -4.93 -17.83
N PHE A 9 26.47 -6.01 -17.16
CA PHE A 9 25.63 -6.62 -16.11
C PHE A 9 25.70 -5.88 -14.76
N GLY A 10 26.72 -5.05 -14.54
CA GLY A 10 26.90 -4.29 -13.30
C GLY A 10 26.08 -3.00 -13.19
N TYR A 11 25.54 -2.48 -14.30
CA TYR A 11 24.82 -1.19 -14.28
C TYR A 11 23.38 -1.29 -13.74
N TRP A 12 22.75 -2.46 -13.81
CA TRP A 12 21.33 -2.63 -13.46
C TRP A 12 21.07 -3.25 -12.09
N HIS A 13 22.06 -3.96 -11.53
CA HIS A 13 22.03 -4.31 -10.11
C HIS A 13 22.17 -3.06 -9.21
N ARG A 14 22.81 -2.00 -9.73
CA ARG A 14 22.84 -0.69 -9.08
C ARG A 14 21.49 0.00 -9.12
N ASN A 15 20.82 0.16 -10.26
CA ASN A 15 19.58 0.97 -10.32
C ASN A 15 18.31 0.36 -9.69
N SER A 16 18.32 -0.91 -9.28
CA SER A 16 17.23 -1.46 -8.44
C SER A 16 17.46 -1.24 -6.93
N SER A 17 18.67 -0.80 -6.56
CA SER A 17 19.11 -0.56 -5.18
C SER A 17 19.68 0.85 -4.94
N GLU A 18 20.00 1.61 -5.99
CA GLU A 18 20.37 3.02 -6.00
C GLU A 18 19.13 3.86 -6.29
N GLU A 19 18.78 4.65 -5.29
CA GLU A 19 18.21 5.98 -5.48
C GLU A 19 16.81 6.09 -6.11
N LEU A 20 15.79 5.83 -5.28
CA LEU A 20 14.79 6.89 -5.09
C LEU A 20 15.50 8.03 -4.32
N SER A 21 16.35 8.79 -5.03
CA SER A 21 16.85 10.05 -4.51
C SER A 21 15.64 10.91 -4.12
N PRO A 22 15.73 11.78 -3.11
CA PRO A 22 14.62 12.68 -2.74
C PRO A 22 14.09 13.52 -3.93
N LYS A 23 14.87 13.63 -5.03
CA LYS A 23 14.51 14.36 -6.24
C LYS A 23 13.79 13.51 -7.31
N THR A 24 13.77 12.18 -7.20
CA THR A 24 13.15 11.26 -8.20
C THR A 24 11.93 10.52 -7.67
N ASN A 25 11.59 10.67 -6.38
CA ASN A 25 10.40 10.06 -5.80
C ASN A 25 9.15 10.92 -6.07
N HIS A 26 8.60 10.84 -7.29
CA HIS A 26 7.40 11.61 -7.68
C HIS A 26 6.18 11.33 -6.76
N PHE A 27 6.07 10.11 -6.22
CA PHE A 27 5.09 9.77 -5.18
C PHE A 27 5.35 10.53 -3.88
N GLY A 28 6.60 10.53 -3.42
CA GLY A 28 7.02 11.31 -2.25
C GLY A 28 6.72 12.80 -2.43
N LEU A 29 6.89 13.33 -3.64
CA LEU A 29 6.65 14.73 -3.98
C LEU A 29 5.15 15.10 -3.95
N SER A 30 4.25 14.24 -4.46
CA SER A 30 2.80 14.53 -4.43
C SER A 30 2.25 14.54 -3.00
N ILE A 31 2.68 13.57 -2.17
CA ILE A 31 2.35 13.53 -0.75
C ILE A 31 2.99 14.72 0.00
N TYR A 32 4.25 15.04 -0.29
CA TYR A 32 4.96 16.17 0.32
C TYR A 32 4.25 17.50 0.05
N ARG A 33 3.76 17.72 -1.16
CA ARG A 33 3.04 18.95 -1.52
C ARG A 33 1.80 19.19 -0.67
N HIS A 34 1.10 18.12 -0.27
CA HIS A 34 -0.16 18.21 0.45
C HIS A 34 -0.01 18.09 1.97
N PHE A 35 0.96 17.31 2.44
CA PHE A 35 1.11 16.99 3.87
C PHE A 35 2.44 17.46 4.49
N GLY A 36 3.33 18.06 3.69
CA GLY A 36 4.68 18.45 4.06
C GLY A 36 5.63 17.25 4.21
N ASP A 37 6.79 17.47 4.81
CA ASP A 37 7.74 16.39 5.09
C ASP A 37 7.26 15.49 6.22
N ILE A 38 6.50 14.46 5.87
CA ILE A 38 6.03 13.46 6.84
C ILE A 38 7.18 12.67 7.47
N ASN A 39 8.34 12.57 6.82
CA ASN A 39 9.48 11.81 7.33
C ASN A 39 10.23 12.57 8.45
N GLN A 40 10.02 13.88 8.55
CA GLN A 40 10.48 14.69 9.67
C GLN A 40 9.39 14.92 10.72
N ALA A 41 8.11 14.77 10.35
CA ALA A 41 6.99 15.03 11.23
C ALA A 41 6.71 13.89 12.23
N GLY A 42 7.09 12.65 11.92
CA GLY A 42 6.88 11.51 12.80
C GLY A 42 7.07 10.15 12.11
N LYS A 43 6.42 9.13 12.67
CA LYS A 43 6.44 7.74 12.22
C LYS A 43 5.15 7.34 11.50
N ARG A 44 5.26 6.26 10.74
CA ARG A 44 4.17 5.61 10.02
C ARG A 44 3.82 4.32 10.74
N MET A 45 2.54 4.17 11.08
CA MET A 45 1.98 2.89 11.50
C MET A 45 1.37 2.21 10.27
N GLU A 46 2.24 1.59 9.48
CA GLU A 46 1.85 0.84 8.29
C GLU A 46 1.84 -0.65 8.60
N LEU A 47 0.68 -1.29 8.44
CA LEU A 47 0.48 -2.69 8.71
C LEU A 47 0.98 -3.52 7.54
N MET A 48 2.14 -4.13 7.73
CA MET A 48 2.90 -4.81 6.69
C MET A 48 3.05 -6.28 7.05
N PHE A 49 2.70 -7.17 6.11
CA PHE A 49 2.74 -8.62 6.32
C PHE A 49 3.54 -9.27 5.19
N ALA A 50 4.77 -9.71 5.49
CA ALA A 50 5.55 -10.48 4.54
C ALA A 50 4.93 -11.87 4.34
N LYS A 51 4.92 -12.32 3.09
CA LYS A 51 4.53 -13.68 2.72
C LYS A 51 5.76 -14.59 2.63
N PRO A 52 5.62 -15.90 2.96
CA PRO A 52 6.68 -16.87 2.75
C PRO A 52 7.16 -16.89 1.29
N GLU A 53 8.45 -17.09 1.10
CA GLU A 53 9.04 -17.30 -0.22
C GLU A 53 9.03 -18.78 -0.54
N VAL A 54 8.77 -19.10 -1.80
CA VAL A 54 8.82 -20.47 -2.32
C VAL A 54 10.06 -20.58 -3.20
N GLU A 55 10.77 -21.69 -3.11
CA GLU A 55 11.86 -22.00 -4.02
C GLU A 55 11.35 -22.85 -5.18
N THR A 56 11.65 -22.44 -6.40
CA THR A 56 11.36 -23.23 -7.59
C THR A 56 12.28 -24.44 -7.67
N PRO A 57 11.96 -25.48 -8.47
CA PRO A 57 12.85 -26.63 -8.67
C PRO A 57 14.26 -26.26 -9.19
N SER A 58 14.41 -25.08 -9.78
CA SER A 58 15.67 -24.56 -10.31
C SER A 58 16.49 -23.73 -9.30
N GLY A 59 16.00 -23.54 -8.07
CA GLY A 59 16.66 -22.73 -7.03
C GLY A 59 16.28 -21.24 -7.04
N LEU A 60 15.51 -20.76 -8.02
CA LEU A 60 15.01 -19.38 -8.03
C LEU A 60 13.95 -19.18 -6.94
N LYS A 61 13.96 -18.02 -6.28
CA LYS A 61 12.98 -17.64 -5.26
C LYS A 61 11.76 -16.96 -5.90
N ALA A 62 10.57 -17.48 -5.62
CA ALA A 62 9.28 -16.88 -5.92
C ALA A 62 8.70 -16.23 -4.65
N SER A 63 8.31 -14.96 -4.74
CA SER A 63 7.84 -14.18 -3.59
C SER A 63 6.89 -13.07 -4.02
N ALA A 64 6.05 -12.59 -3.11
CA ALA A 64 5.28 -11.38 -3.35
C ALA A 64 6.21 -10.17 -3.51
N VAL A 65 5.88 -9.26 -4.44
CA VAL A 65 6.67 -8.03 -4.69
C VAL A 65 6.79 -7.18 -3.42
N SER A 66 5.73 -7.10 -2.61
CA SER A 66 5.77 -6.41 -1.31
C SER A 66 6.77 -7.04 -0.33
N THR A 67 6.80 -8.37 -0.20
CA THR A 67 7.80 -9.09 0.61
C THR A 67 9.22 -8.71 0.18
N ARG A 68 9.47 -8.71 -1.15
CA ARG A 68 10.79 -8.38 -1.68
C ARG A 68 11.17 -6.92 -1.44
N ALA A 69 10.22 -5.99 -1.58
CA ALA A 69 10.40 -4.59 -1.25
C ALA A 69 10.77 -4.40 0.24
N PHE A 70 10.08 -5.10 1.15
CA PHE A 70 10.39 -5.06 2.59
C PHE A 70 11.75 -5.65 2.93
N LYS A 71 12.29 -6.58 2.12
CA LYS A 71 13.65 -7.12 2.30
C LYS A 71 14.76 -6.20 1.81
N GLY A 72 14.44 -5.20 0.98
CA GLY A 72 15.43 -4.29 0.39
C GLY A 72 16.27 -3.55 1.43
N SER A 73 17.57 -3.39 1.17
CA SER A 73 18.50 -2.69 2.08
C SER A 73 18.05 -1.26 2.39
N SER A 74 17.57 -0.53 1.39
CA SER A 74 17.09 0.83 1.54
C SER A 74 15.88 0.91 2.47
N PHE A 75 14.94 -0.05 2.36
CA PHE A 75 13.80 -0.12 3.26
C PHE A 75 14.22 -0.46 4.69
N LYS A 76 15.10 -1.46 4.86
CA LYS A 76 15.66 -1.81 6.17
C LYS A 76 16.36 -0.64 6.85
N ALA A 77 17.08 0.19 6.09
CA ALA A 77 17.80 1.34 6.63
C ALA A 77 16.86 2.44 7.17
N ILE A 78 15.72 2.67 6.52
CA ILE A 78 14.76 3.70 6.95
C ILE A 78 13.74 3.18 7.98
N LEU A 79 13.54 1.86 8.07
CA LEU A 79 12.49 1.25 8.87
C LEU A 79 12.51 1.71 10.34
N PRO A 80 13.62 1.63 11.10
CA PRO A 80 13.61 2.01 12.52
C PRO A 80 13.33 3.49 12.77
N LYS A 81 13.62 4.34 11.78
CA LYS A 81 13.43 5.80 11.87
C LYS A 81 12.00 6.21 11.55
N LEU A 82 11.41 5.59 10.53
CA LEU A 82 10.15 6.06 9.93
C LEU A 82 8.94 5.21 10.27
N TYR A 83 9.11 4.02 10.83
CA TYR A 83 8.01 3.08 11.07
C TYR A 83 7.92 2.67 12.54
N THR A 84 6.70 2.37 13.00
CA THR A 84 6.47 1.88 14.36
C THR A 84 6.85 0.41 14.53
N SER A 85 6.74 -0.38 13.46
CA SER A 85 6.92 -1.84 13.47
C SER A 85 8.35 -2.23 13.09
N PRO A 86 9.08 -2.96 13.95
CA PRO A 86 10.38 -3.54 13.62
C PRO A 86 10.32 -4.57 12.50
N PHE A 87 11.48 -4.87 11.92
CA PHE A 87 11.62 -5.80 10.80
C PHE A 87 11.12 -7.20 11.16
N GLU A 88 11.45 -7.66 12.35
CA GLU A 88 11.09 -8.98 12.89
C GLU A 88 9.57 -9.19 12.90
N ILE A 89 8.80 -8.13 13.17
CA ILE A 89 7.34 -8.21 13.24
C ILE A 89 6.73 -8.34 11.86
N ILE A 90 7.25 -7.59 10.88
CA ILE A 90 6.78 -7.61 9.49
C ILE A 90 7.00 -9.00 8.88
N PHE A 91 8.08 -9.68 9.29
CA PHE A 91 8.48 -11.01 8.81
C PHE A 91 8.06 -12.15 9.74
N CYS A 92 7.28 -11.88 10.78
CA CYS A 92 6.72 -12.92 11.63
C CYS A 92 5.80 -13.83 10.78
N PRO A 93 6.04 -15.16 10.74
CA PRO A 93 5.24 -16.08 9.93
C PRO A 93 3.77 -16.16 10.38
N ASP A 94 3.53 -15.97 11.68
CA ASP A 94 2.19 -15.93 12.24
C ASP A 94 1.60 -14.52 12.10
N THR A 95 0.70 -14.37 11.13
CA THR A 95 0.04 -13.10 10.86
C THR A 95 -0.77 -12.56 12.04
N LYS A 96 -1.26 -13.42 12.95
CA LYS A 96 -2.00 -12.98 14.14
C LYS A 96 -1.04 -12.35 15.14
N GLN A 97 0.11 -12.99 15.39
CA GLN A 97 1.16 -12.46 16.26
C GLN A 97 1.73 -11.16 15.68
N SER A 98 2.03 -11.15 14.37
CA SER A 98 2.46 -9.95 13.66
C SER A 98 1.47 -8.80 13.85
N MET A 99 0.18 -9.02 13.56
CA MET A 99 -0.86 -7.98 13.68
C MET A 99 -0.95 -7.43 15.10
N TYR A 100 -0.94 -8.32 16.11
CA TYR A 100 -0.97 -7.92 17.51
C TYR A 100 0.21 -7.03 17.88
N CYS A 101 1.43 -7.45 17.54
CA CYS A 101 2.65 -6.69 17.82
C CYS A 101 2.69 -5.34 17.09
N GLN A 102 2.26 -5.28 15.82
CA GLN A 102 2.24 -4.02 15.07
C GLN A 102 1.27 -3.00 15.68
N ILE A 103 0.08 -3.47 16.11
CA ILE A 103 -0.90 -2.63 16.81
C ILE A 103 -0.35 -2.17 18.16
N LEU A 104 0.20 -3.08 18.96
CA LEU A 104 0.81 -2.77 20.26
C LEU A 104 1.89 -1.69 20.13
N PHE A 105 2.82 -1.84 19.19
CA PHE A 105 3.90 -0.88 19.00
C PHE A 105 3.43 0.45 18.40
N GLY A 106 2.35 0.41 17.60
CA GLY A 106 1.66 1.61 17.14
C GLY A 106 1.00 2.39 18.30
N LEU A 107 0.42 1.70 19.27
CA LEU A 107 -0.18 2.30 20.47
C LEU A 107 0.89 2.92 21.38
N ILE A 108 2.00 2.21 21.62
CA ILE A 108 3.12 2.71 22.43
C ILE A 108 3.69 4.01 21.83
N GLN A 109 3.80 4.07 20.50
CA GLN A 109 4.36 5.22 19.78
C GLN A 109 3.29 6.20 19.29
N ARG A 110 2.08 6.20 19.88
CA ARG A 110 0.91 6.92 19.34
C ARG A 110 1.13 8.40 19.04
N ASN A 111 1.98 9.05 19.84
CA ASN A 111 2.25 10.49 19.74
C ASN A 111 3.26 10.82 18.62
N GLU A 112 3.87 9.82 18.00
CA GLU A 112 4.75 9.97 16.83
C GLU A 112 4.03 9.62 15.53
N VAL A 113 2.87 8.95 15.59
CA VAL A 113 2.19 8.46 14.39
C VAL A 113 1.55 9.60 13.60
N VAL A 114 2.02 9.80 12.36
CA VAL A 114 1.52 10.82 11.42
C VAL A 114 0.77 10.23 10.23
N MET A 115 0.90 8.92 10.01
CA MET A 115 0.20 8.19 8.96
C MET A 115 -0.09 6.78 9.46
N ILE A 116 -1.30 6.31 9.19
CA ILE A 116 -1.72 4.92 9.42
C ILE A 116 -2.07 4.31 8.07
N GLY A 117 -1.81 3.03 7.86
CA GLY A 117 -2.15 2.43 6.59
C GLY A 117 -1.82 0.97 6.45
N SER A 118 -2.10 0.48 5.26
CA SER A 118 -1.66 -0.80 4.72
C SER A 118 -1.87 -0.76 3.21
N ILE A 119 -1.31 -1.71 2.47
CA ILE A 119 -1.48 -1.79 1.01
C ILE A 119 -2.97 -1.75 0.63
N PHE A 120 -3.82 -2.48 1.34
CA PHE A 120 -5.26 -2.59 1.02
C PHE A 120 -6.16 -2.12 2.16
N ALA A 121 -7.26 -1.44 1.80
CA ALA A 121 -8.25 -0.93 2.75
C ALA A 121 -8.81 -2.03 3.68
N SER A 122 -9.03 -3.22 3.12
CA SER A 122 -9.46 -4.42 3.86
C SER A 122 -8.54 -4.77 5.03
N THR A 123 -7.23 -4.55 4.89
CA THR A 123 -6.25 -4.85 5.95
C THR A 123 -6.34 -3.82 7.07
N VAL A 124 -6.55 -2.54 6.73
CA VAL A 124 -6.76 -1.48 7.72
C VAL A 124 -8.04 -1.76 8.51
N VAL A 125 -9.17 -2.03 7.84
CA VAL A 125 -10.43 -2.39 8.51
C VAL A 125 -10.25 -3.61 9.42
N ARG A 126 -9.63 -4.68 8.91
CA ARG A 126 -9.35 -5.90 9.69
C ARG A 126 -8.53 -5.61 10.95
N SER A 127 -7.57 -4.70 10.86
CA SER A 127 -6.74 -4.33 12.01
C SER A 127 -7.49 -3.55 13.08
N ILE A 128 -8.42 -2.67 12.68
CA ILE A 128 -9.27 -1.93 13.61
C ILE A 128 -10.21 -2.90 14.31
N LYS A 129 -10.81 -3.84 13.57
CA LYS A 129 -11.59 -4.94 14.16
C LYS A 129 -10.76 -5.83 15.08
N PHE A 130 -9.51 -6.09 14.73
CA PHE A 130 -8.61 -6.84 15.59
C PHE A 130 -8.32 -6.09 16.89
N LEU A 131 -8.07 -4.77 16.82
CA LEU A 131 -7.92 -3.92 17.99
C LEU A 131 -9.19 -3.91 18.84
N GLU A 132 -10.37 -3.77 18.24
CA GLU A 132 -11.68 -3.82 18.92
C GLU A 132 -11.85 -5.09 19.75
N ASN A 133 -11.37 -6.23 19.26
CA ASN A 133 -11.48 -7.51 19.96
C ASN A 133 -10.38 -7.75 21.02
N ASN A 134 -9.26 -7.02 20.96
CA ASN A 134 -8.07 -7.34 21.77
C ASN A 134 -7.55 -6.15 22.61
N TRP A 135 -8.22 -4.99 22.61
CA TRP A 135 -7.71 -3.78 23.29
C TRP A 135 -7.46 -3.98 24.79
N LYS A 136 -8.25 -4.81 25.47
CA LYS A 136 -8.06 -5.11 26.90
C LYS A 136 -6.73 -5.81 27.17
N GLU A 137 -6.38 -6.77 26.32
CA GLU A 137 -5.12 -7.49 26.41
C GLU A 137 -3.94 -6.58 26.06
N LEU A 138 -4.10 -5.74 25.04
CA LEU A 138 -3.11 -4.74 24.66
C LEU A 138 -2.86 -3.76 25.82
N CYS A 139 -3.91 -3.27 26.49
CA CYS A 139 -3.78 -2.42 27.68
C CYS A 139 -3.05 -3.15 28.81
N PHE A 140 -3.42 -4.40 29.09
CA PHE A 140 -2.73 -5.20 30.11
C PHE A 140 -1.23 -5.39 29.83
N ASN A 141 -0.85 -5.62 28.56
CA ASN A 141 0.56 -5.69 28.18
C ASN A 141 1.29 -4.35 28.38
N ILE A 142 0.62 -3.23 28.10
CA ILE A 142 1.17 -1.88 28.34
C ILE A 142 1.34 -1.61 29.84
N ILE A 143 0.38 -2.01 30.68
CA ILE A 143 0.46 -1.87 32.15
C ILE A 143 1.64 -2.66 32.71
N THR A 144 1.72 -3.94 32.36
CA THR A 144 2.71 -4.87 32.91
C THR A 144 4.09 -4.73 32.28
N GLY A 145 4.18 -4.10 31.11
CA GLY A 145 5.40 -4.09 30.32
C GLY A 145 5.76 -5.48 29.76
N GLN A 146 4.82 -6.42 29.72
CA GLN A 146 5.06 -7.81 29.31
C GLN A 146 4.13 -8.20 28.17
N ILE A 147 4.69 -8.86 27.16
CA ILE A 147 3.92 -9.38 26.03
C ILE A 147 3.27 -10.72 26.38
N SER A 148 2.08 -10.95 25.87
CA SER A 148 1.29 -12.16 26.15
C SER A 148 2.01 -13.46 25.78
N GLU A 149 1.73 -14.52 26.56
CA GLU A 149 2.40 -15.83 26.42
C GLU A 149 2.13 -16.52 25.09
N TRP A 150 0.98 -16.28 24.48
CA TRP A 150 0.62 -16.84 23.17
C TRP A 150 1.43 -16.24 22.00
N ILE A 151 2.13 -15.13 22.23
CA ILE A 151 3.14 -14.64 21.29
C ILE A 151 4.39 -15.50 21.47
N THR A 152 4.56 -16.50 20.62
CA THR A 152 5.64 -17.50 20.68
C THR A 152 6.80 -17.19 19.74
N ASP A 153 6.60 -16.34 18.74
CA ASP A 153 7.65 -15.94 17.81
C ASP A 153 8.78 -15.19 18.53
N SER A 154 10.02 -15.66 18.36
CA SER A 154 11.18 -15.12 19.04
C SER A 154 11.51 -13.69 18.58
N GLY A 155 11.29 -13.39 17.30
CA GLY A 155 11.45 -12.04 16.75
C GLY A 155 10.50 -11.05 17.42
N CYS A 156 9.23 -11.43 17.54
CA CYS A 156 8.21 -10.65 18.25
C CYS A 156 8.54 -10.44 19.72
N ARG A 157 8.93 -11.49 20.44
CA ARG A 157 9.31 -11.40 21.86
C ARG A 157 10.53 -10.52 22.09
N ASN A 158 11.56 -10.68 21.26
CA ASN A 158 12.78 -9.89 21.36
C ASN A 158 12.50 -8.41 21.09
N ALA A 159 11.76 -8.10 20.02
CA ALA A 159 11.35 -6.72 19.71
C ALA A 159 10.49 -6.12 20.84
N ALA A 160 9.54 -6.88 21.38
CA ALA A 160 8.70 -6.45 22.49
C ALA A 160 9.53 -6.14 23.74
N SER A 161 10.52 -6.96 24.08
CA SER A 161 11.40 -6.72 25.24
C SER A 161 12.19 -5.41 25.17
N LEU A 162 12.44 -4.90 23.96
CA LEU A 162 13.17 -3.65 23.74
C LEU A 162 12.26 -2.41 23.77
N ILE A 163 11.00 -2.57 23.34
CA ILE A 163 10.06 -1.46 23.12
C ILE A 163 9.06 -1.33 24.28
N LEU A 164 8.54 -2.44 24.77
CA LEU A 164 7.48 -2.49 25.77
C LEU A 164 8.04 -2.20 27.15
N LYS A 165 7.47 -1.18 27.81
CA LYS A 165 7.79 -0.78 29.18
C LYS A 165 6.48 -0.53 29.93
N PRO A 166 6.42 -0.83 31.24
CA PRO A 166 5.23 -0.53 32.05
C PRO A 166 4.82 0.94 31.92
N ASN A 167 3.57 1.20 31.53
CA ASN A 167 3.03 2.55 31.36
C ASN A 167 1.53 2.60 31.67
N LEU A 168 1.19 2.87 32.93
CA LEU A 168 -0.20 2.92 33.39
C LEU A 168 -0.99 4.06 32.72
N GLU A 169 -0.40 5.26 32.63
CA GLU A 169 -1.07 6.43 32.04
C GLU A 169 -1.49 6.20 30.58
N LEU A 170 -0.63 5.53 29.79
CA LEU A 170 -0.97 5.18 28.41
C LEU A 170 -2.09 4.14 28.35
N ALA A 171 -2.07 3.14 29.24
CA ALA A 171 -3.09 2.12 29.27
C ALA A 171 -4.46 2.69 29.65
N ASP A 172 -4.54 3.52 30.69
CA ASP A 172 -5.77 4.19 31.12
C ASP A 172 -6.35 5.03 29.97
N LEU A 173 -5.51 5.78 29.26
CA LEU A 173 -5.94 6.57 28.09
C LEU A 173 -6.51 5.69 26.97
N ILE A 174 -5.89 4.55 26.68
CA ILE A 174 -6.37 3.63 25.64
C ILE A 174 -7.68 2.97 26.08
N GLU A 175 -7.80 2.59 27.35
CA GLU A 175 -9.00 2.02 27.93
C GLU A 175 -10.18 3.00 27.90
N ASP A 176 -9.97 4.26 28.28
CA ASP A 176 -10.99 5.32 28.21
C ASP A 176 -11.52 5.49 26.78
N VAL A 177 -10.62 5.45 25.80
CA VAL A 177 -10.97 5.60 24.38
C VAL A 177 -11.68 4.34 23.83
N CYS A 178 -11.16 3.14 24.13
CA CYS A 178 -11.65 1.88 23.56
C CYS A 178 -12.92 1.35 24.24
N SER A 179 -13.17 1.73 25.49
CA SER A 179 -14.38 1.35 26.24
C SER A 179 -15.65 2.09 25.77
N CYS A 180 -15.49 3.13 24.96
CA CYS A 180 -16.60 3.86 24.35
C CYS A 180 -17.47 2.96 23.46
N LYS A 181 -18.80 3.10 23.55
CA LYS A 181 -19.75 2.32 22.74
C LYS A 181 -19.61 2.54 21.23
N SER A 182 -19.25 3.76 20.82
CA SER A 182 -19.03 4.09 19.40
C SER A 182 -17.54 4.23 19.10
N TRP A 183 -17.10 3.50 18.09
CA TRP A 183 -15.75 3.55 17.53
C TRP A 183 -15.61 4.55 16.39
N GLU A 184 -16.61 5.42 16.19
CA GLU A 184 -16.50 6.53 15.25
C GLU A 184 -15.28 7.41 15.59
N GLY A 185 -14.45 7.68 14.59
CA GLY A 185 -13.24 8.48 14.74
C GLY A 185 -12.18 7.86 15.67
N ILE A 186 -12.24 6.56 15.95
CA ILE A 186 -11.30 5.87 16.85
C ILE A 186 -9.83 6.12 16.47
N ILE A 187 -9.53 6.20 15.16
CA ILE A 187 -8.16 6.42 14.71
C ILE A 187 -7.61 7.75 15.21
N ARG A 188 -8.38 8.84 15.11
CA ARG A 188 -7.92 10.15 15.60
C ARG A 188 -7.80 10.18 17.12
N LYS A 189 -8.69 9.48 17.84
CA LYS A 189 -8.67 9.42 19.31
C LYS A 189 -7.41 8.68 19.79
N LEU A 190 -7.09 7.55 19.17
CA LEU A 190 -5.91 6.76 19.53
C LEU A 190 -4.62 7.35 18.97
N TRP A 191 -4.61 7.93 17.78
CA TRP A 191 -3.43 8.50 17.12
C TRP A 191 -3.67 9.94 16.67
N PRO A 192 -3.57 10.91 17.59
CA PRO A 192 -4.06 12.28 17.39
C PRO A 192 -3.27 13.10 16.37
N LYS A 193 -2.03 12.70 16.04
CA LYS A 193 -1.20 13.38 15.04
C LYS A 193 -1.34 12.80 13.63
N THR A 194 -2.20 11.80 13.45
CA THR A 194 -2.42 11.18 12.13
C THR A 194 -2.98 12.22 11.16
N LYS A 195 -2.32 12.36 10.00
CA LYS A 195 -2.71 13.31 8.95
C LYS A 195 -3.62 12.69 7.90
N TYR A 196 -3.42 11.40 7.60
CA TYR A 196 -4.18 10.68 6.58
C TYR A 196 -4.06 9.15 6.76
N ILE A 197 -4.94 8.40 6.08
CA ILE A 197 -4.83 6.95 5.95
C ILE A 197 -4.30 6.60 4.58
N GLY A 198 -3.12 5.99 4.49
CA GLY A 198 -2.54 5.56 3.23
C GLY A 198 -2.97 4.13 2.91
N THR A 199 -3.80 3.96 1.88
CA THR A 199 -4.26 2.63 1.47
C THR A 199 -4.89 2.65 0.09
N VAL A 200 -4.81 1.54 -0.65
CA VAL A 200 -5.59 1.36 -1.87
C VAL A 200 -7.06 1.28 -1.50
N CYS A 201 -7.82 2.27 -1.98
CA CYS A 201 -9.26 2.40 -1.80
C CYS A 201 -10.03 2.47 -3.14
N THR A 202 -9.42 2.05 -4.24
CA THR A 202 -10.03 1.95 -5.58
C THR A 202 -10.43 0.51 -5.93
N GLY A 203 -11.24 0.33 -6.99
CA GLY A 203 -11.68 -0.98 -7.45
C GLY A 203 -12.44 -1.76 -6.36
N ALA A 204 -12.11 -3.05 -6.19
CA ALA A 204 -12.72 -3.88 -5.16
C ALA A 204 -12.53 -3.37 -3.71
N MET A 205 -11.58 -2.46 -3.47
CA MET A 205 -11.38 -1.86 -2.16
C MET A 205 -12.34 -0.72 -1.84
N LEU A 206 -13.07 -0.17 -2.83
CA LEU A 206 -14.05 0.90 -2.62
C LEU A 206 -15.13 0.52 -1.60
N GLN A 207 -15.52 -0.76 -1.53
CA GLN A 207 -16.53 -1.25 -0.60
C GLN A 207 -16.19 -1.05 0.89
N TYR A 208 -14.90 -0.84 1.22
CA TYR A 208 -14.45 -0.60 2.59
C TYR A 208 -14.38 0.89 2.95
N THR A 209 -14.61 1.80 2.00
CA THR A 209 -14.43 3.25 2.21
C THR A 209 -15.40 3.80 3.27
N ALA A 210 -16.67 3.45 3.21
CA ALA A 210 -17.67 3.90 4.20
C ALA A 210 -17.31 3.47 5.64
N GLU A 211 -16.86 2.22 5.81
CA GLU A 211 -16.42 1.74 7.12
C GLU A 211 -15.12 2.42 7.58
N LEU A 212 -14.18 2.66 6.66
CA LEU A 212 -12.98 3.43 6.99
C LEU A 212 -13.31 4.87 7.36
N GLU A 213 -14.17 5.56 6.63
CA GLU A 213 -14.60 6.93 6.91
C GLU A 213 -15.18 7.04 8.33
N PHE A 214 -15.99 6.07 8.74
CA PHE A 214 -16.50 5.95 10.10
C PHE A 214 -15.37 5.89 11.15
N TYR A 215 -14.38 5.00 11.01
CA TYR A 215 -13.28 4.89 11.98
C TYR A 215 -12.28 6.05 11.92
N CYS A 216 -12.10 6.65 10.74
CA CYS A 216 -11.19 7.76 10.49
C CYS A 216 -11.74 9.07 11.05
N GLY A 217 -13.06 9.18 11.19
CA GLY A 217 -13.75 10.38 11.66
C GLY A 217 -13.44 11.59 10.82
N GLY A 218 -13.22 11.43 9.50
CA GLY A 218 -12.91 12.46 8.50
C GLY A 218 -11.43 12.68 8.15
N LEU A 219 -10.52 11.77 8.51
CA LEU A 219 -9.16 11.78 7.95
C LEU A 219 -9.23 11.42 6.47
N PRO A 220 -8.43 12.05 5.59
CA PRO A 220 -8.44 11.71 4.17
C PRO A 220 -7.91 10.29 3.94
N LEU A 221 -8.60 9.56 3.08
CA LEU A 221 -8.18 8.25 2.57
C LEU A 221 -7.35 8.48 1.30
N VAL A 222 -6.08 8.12 1.34
CA VAL A 222 -5.11 8.43 0.28
C VAL A 222 -4.71 7.13 -0.42
N SER A 223 -5.23 6.92 -1.63
CA SER A 223 -4.69 5.93 -2.56
C SER A 223 -3.63 6.57 -3.43
N GLY A 224 -2.38 6.42 -3.03
CA GLY A 224 -1.30 7.23 -3.60
C GLY A 224 -0.64 6.62 -4.85
N PHE A 225 -0.77 5.32 -5.10
CA PHE A 225 -0.20 4.69 -6.28
C PHE A 225 -1.00 3.48 -6.76
N TYR A 226 -0.88 3.21 -8.06
CA TYR A 226 -1.24 1.97 -8.72
C TYR A 226 0.05 1.21 -9.03
N ALA A 227 0.09 -0.09 -8.76
CA ALA A 227 1.23 -0.93 -9.11
C ALA A 227 0.81 -2.39 -9.33
N CYS A 228 1.50 -3.07 -10.24
CA CYS A 228 1.37 -4.51 -10.45
C CYS A 228 2.74 -5.20 -10.40
N SER A 229 2.74 -6.54 -10.36
CA SER A 229 4.00 -7.31 -10.21
C SER A 229 4.81 -7.38 -11.51
N GLU A 230 4.16 -7.08 -12.62
CA GLU A 230 4.67 -7.05 -13.99
C GLU A 230 5.41 -5.74 -14.33
N GLY A 231 5.29 -4.73 -13.47
CA GLY A 231 6.09 -3.50 -13.51
C GLY A 231 5.33 -2.22 -13.86
N ALA A 232 4.03 -2.29 -14.18
CA ALA A 232 3.23 -1.08 -14.36
C ALA A 232 3.14 -0.31 -13.04
N ILE A 233 3.44 0.99 -13.08
CA ILE A 233 3.26 1.89 -11.95
C ILE A 233 2.56 3.18 -12.41
N GLY A 234 1.62 3.65 -11.60
CA GLY A 234 1.02 4.97 -11.71
C GLY A 234 0.95 5.66 -10.36
N ILE A 235 0.96 6.99 -10.36
CA ILE A 235 0.89 7.80 -9.13
C ILE A 235 -0.37 8.66 -9.11
N ASN A 236 -0.97 8.79 -7.92
CA ASN A 236 -2.03 9.76 -7.72
C ASN A 236 -1.41 11.14 -7.47
N LEU A 237 -1.69 12.08 -8.37
CA LEU A 237 -1.21 13.46 -8.27
C LEU A 237 -2.11 14.34 -7.38
N GLU A 238 -3.36 13.91 -7.15
CA GLU A 238 -4.36 14.58 -6.33
C GLU A 238 -4.73 13.68 -5.13
N PRO A 239 -3.82 13.47 -4.16
CA PRO A 239 -4.00 12.50 -3.08
C PRO A 239 -5.17 12.81 -2.13
N LEU A 240 -5.74 14.02 -2.18
CA LEU A 240 -6.87 14.45 -1.35
C LEU A 240 -8.23 14.30 -2.04
N CYS A 241 -8.28 13.81 -3.29
CA CYS A 241 -9.55 13.52 -3.95
C CYS A 241 -10.34 12.43 -3.20
N LYS A 242 -11.65 12.36 -3.47
CA LYS A 242 -12.47 11.29 -2.91
C LYS A 242 -12.01 9.93 -3.46
N PRO A 243 -12.15 8.84 -2.68
CA PRO A 243 -11.79 7.49 -3.16
C PRO A 243 -12.41 7.11 -4.51
N SER A 244 -13.65 7.55 -4.78
CA SER A 244 -14.35 7.34 -6.04
C SER A 244 -13.70 8.05 -7.24
N ASP A 245 -12.99 9.15 -7.00
CA ASP A 245 -12.50 10.06 -8.04
C ASP A 245 -10.99 9.86 -8.32
N VAL A 246 -10.38 8.89 -7.64
CA VAL A 246 -8.94 8.63 -7.74
C VAL A 246 -8.57 8.24 -9.18
N SER A 247 -7.60 8.98 -9.72
CA SER A 247 -6.99 8.72 -11.03
C SER A 247 -5.47 8.64 -10.89
N TYR A 248 -4.87 7.64 -11.52
CA TYR A 248 -3.44 7.38 -11.50
C TYR A 248 -2.79 7.83 -12.80
N THR A 249 -1.75 8.64 -12.70
CA THR A 249 -0.91 9.06 -13.83
C THR A 249 0.17 8.01 -14.03
N PHE A 250 0.13 7.28 -15.15
CA PHE A 250 1.09 6.20 -15.42
C PHE A 250 2.48 6.79 -15.71
N LEU A 251 3.51 6.17 -15.14
CA LEU A 251 4.89 6.64 -15.27
C LEU A 251 5.52 6.06 -16.55
N PRO A 252 5.75 6.86 -17.61
CA PRO A 252 6.15 6.33 -18.93
C PRO A 252 7.53 5.64 -18.96
N ASN A 253 8.35 5.85 -17.94
CA ASN A 253 9.70 5.30 -17.82
C ASN A 253 9.76 3.94 -17.11
N MET A 254 8.61 3.39 -16.68
CA MET A 254 8.57 2.14 -15.91
C MET A 254 8.51 0.90 -16.80
N VAL A 255 7.56 0.88 -17.74
CA VAL A 255 7.37 -0.14 -18.76
C VAL A 255 6.87 0.53 -20.03
N TYR A 256 6.91 -0.16 -21.16
CA TYR A 256 6.18 0.29 -22.35
C TYR A 256 4.70 -0.12 -22.21
N TYR A 257 3.81 0.86 -22.35
CA TYR A 257 2.36 0.68 -22.17
C TYR A 257 1.63 0.71 -23.50
N GLU A 258 0.78 -0.29 -23.70
CA GLU A 258 -0.16 -0.42 -24.81
C GLU A 258 -1.57 -0.65 -24.24
N PHE A 259 -2.60 -0.28 -24.99
CA PHE A 259 -3.99 -0.28 -24.51
C PHE A 259 -4.92 -0.91 -25.54
N LEU A 260 -5.67 -1.93 -25.13
CA LEU A 260 -6.70 -2.56 -25.96
C LEU A 260 -8.06 -1.93 -25.67
N SER A 261 -8.66 -1.27 -26.67
CA SER A 261 -9.96 -0.62 -26.55
C SER A 261 -11.07 -1.63 -26.23
N ILE A 262 -11.97 -1.27 -25.33
CA ILE A 262 -13.12 -2.09 -24.92
C ILE A 262 -14.39 -1.47 -25.50
N LYS A 263 -15.22 -2.29 -26.17
CA LYS A 263 -16.43 -1.84 -26.88
C LYS A 263 -17.57 -1.35 -25.98
N GLU A 264 -17.62 -1.77 -24.72
CA GLU A 264 -18.71 -1.41 -23.81
C GLU A 264 -18.40 -0.09 -23.11
N ASP A 265 -19.41 0.80 -23.07
CA ASP A 265 -19.35 2.00 -22.23
C ASP A 265 -19.19 1.54 -20.78
N CYS A 266 -18.12 1.99 -20.15
CA CYS A 266 -17.92 1.80 -18.73
C CYS A 266 -18.84 2.76 -17.96
N ASP A 267 -20.12 2.40 -17.89
CA ASP A 267 -21.11 3.11 -17.10
C ASP A 267 -20.66 3.11 -15.64
N THR A 268 -20.25 4.28 -15.16
CA THR A 268 -19.72 4.52 -13.82
C THR A 268 -20.81 4.88 -12.81
N ASP A 269 -22.08 4.86 -13.22
CA ASP A 269 -23.21 5.49 -12.51
C ASP A 269 -23.99 4.56 -11.56
N SER A 270 -23.42 3.44 -11.10
CA SER A 270 -24.10 2.55 -10.15
C SER A 270 -23.19 2.14 -9.00
N GLN A 271 -23.66 2.34 -7.76
CA GLN A 271 -23.08 1.84 -6.51
C GLN A 271 -23.01 0.30 -6.41
N ASN A 272 -23.16 -0.42 -7.52
CA ASN A 272 -23.00 -1.84 -7.63
C ASN A 272 -21.78 -2.12 -8.52
N GLN A 273 -20.88 -2.96 -8.01
CA GLN A 273 -19.72 -3.48 -8.71
C GLN A 273 -20.00 -3.63 -10.21
N VAL A 274 -19.14 -3.04 -11.05
CA VAL A 274 -19.15 -3.27 -12.49
C VAL A 274 -19.14 -4.79 -12.68
N GLN A 275 -20.28 -5.37 -13.05
CA GLN A 275 -20.32 -6.68 -13.67
C GLN A 275 -19.67 -6.47 -15.03
N LEU A 276 -18.34 -6.52 -15.04
CA LEU A 276 -17.58 -6.79 -16.24
C LEU A 276 -18.09 -8.15 -16.72
N ASN A 277 -19.06 -8.13 -17.63
CA ASN A 277 -19.47 -9.35 -18.31
C ASN A 277 -18.19 -9.98 -18.86
N ALA A 278 -18.01 -11.27 -18.60
CA ALA A 278 -16.80 -12.04 -18.89
C ALA A 278 -16.45 -12.17 -20.40
N MET A 279 -16.99 -11.28 -21.23
CA MET A 279 -16.78 -11.18 -22.66
C MET A 279 -16.66 -9.70 -23.05
N SER A 280 -15.71 -8.96 -22.47
CA SER A 280 -15.36 -7.66 -23.03
C SER A 280 -14.81 -7.89 -24.45
N HIS A 281 -15.61 -7.60 -25.46
CA HIS A 281 -15.14 -7.68 -26.84
C HIS A 281 -14.21 -6.50 -27.10
N HIS A 282 -12.94 -6.77 -27.39
CA HIS A 282 -12.04 -5.74 -27.89
C HIS A 282 -12.57 -5.19 -29.22
N GLU A 283 -12.33 -3.90 -29.47
CA GLU A 283 -12.42 -3.39 -30.83
C GLU A 283 -11.41 -4.12 -31.73
N ASP A 284 -11.74 -4.34 -33.01
CA ASP A 284 -10.80 -4.91 -34.00
C ASP A 284 -9.67 -3.92 -34.39
N THR A 285 -9.60 -2.80 -33.69
CA THR A 285 -8.48 -1.87 -33.73
C THR A 285 -7.36 -2.44 -32.85
N GLY A 286 -6.16 -2.58 -33.42
CA GLY A 286 -4.97 -3.00 -32.66
C GLY A 286 -4.71 -2.11 -31.44
N PRO A 287 -3.80 -2.51 -30.53
CA PRO A 287 -3.54 -1.70 -29.34
C PRO A 287 -3.05 -0.30 -29.70
N VAL A 288 -3.39 0.66 -28.85
CA VAL A 288 -2.91 2.04 -28.96
C VAL A 288 -1.82 2.31 -27.94
N ASP A 289 -0.89 3.21 -28.28
CA ASP A 289 0.17 3.65 -27.37
C ASP A 289 -0.39 4.56 -26.26
N LEU A 290 0.39 4.71 -25.18
CA LEU A 290 0.06 5.57 -24.04
C LEU A 290 -0.41 6.98 -24.41
N VAL A 291 0.18 7.61 -25.42
CA VAL A 291 -0.17 8.99 -25.82
C VAL A 291 -1.40 9.06 -26.72
N ASN A 292 -1.89 7.93 -27.22
CA ASN A 292 -2.97 7.84 -28.20
C ASN A 292 -4.30 7.36 -27.59
N VAL A 293 -4.35 7.18 -26.26
CA VAL A 293 -5.60 6.88 -25.54
C VAL A 293 -6.57 8.06 -25.62
N LYS A 294 -7.87 7.78 -25.63
CA LYS A 294 -8.92 8.79 -25.76
C LYS A 294 -9.64 9.00 -24.43
N LEU A 295 -9.94 10.26 -24.12
CA LEU A 295 -10.70 10.64 -22.92
C LEU A 295 -12.05 9.91 -22.87
N GLY A 296 -12.41 9.40 -21.69
CA GLY A 296 -13.66 8.68 -21.45
C GLY A 296 -13.71 7.25 -22.01
N GLN A 297 -12.66 6.78 -22.69
CA GLN A 297 -12.62 5.40 -23.18
C GLN A 297 -11.99 4.45 -22.15
N CYS A 298 -12.50 3.22 -22.16
CA CYS A 298 -11.99 2.14 -21.34
C CYS A 298 -11.05 1.21 -22.13
N TYR A 299 -9.98 0.78 -21.45
CA TYR A 299 -8.94 -0.04 -22.04
C TYR A 299 -8.50 -1.15 -21.11
N GLU A 300 -8.13 -2.30 -21.68
CA GLU A 300 -7.30 -3.31 -21.01
C GLU A 300 -5.82 -2.95 -21.17
N VAL A 301 -5.05 -3.04 -20.07
CA VAL A 301 -3.63 -2.69 -20.05
C VAL A 301 -2.76 -3.82 -20.59
N LEU A 302 -1.90 -3.49 -21.55
CA LEU A 302 -0.78 -4.29 -22.00
C LEU A 302 0.55 -3.68 -21.56
N VAL A 303 1.49 -4.53 -21.16
CA VAL A 303 2.84 -4.10 -20.78
C VAL A 303 3.93 -4.85 -21.53
N THR A 304 4.96 -4.12 -21.93
CA THR A 304 6.25 -4.67 -22.34
C THR A 304 7.32 -4.21 -21.36
N SER A 305 7.96 -5.16 -20.67
CA SER A 305 8.91 -4.89 -19.59
C SER A 305 10.32 -5.37 -19.94
N SER A 306 11.33 -4.72 -19.35
CA SER A 306 12.73 -5.12 -19.51
C SER A 306 13.05 -6.50 -18.94
N MET A 307 12.12 -7.09 -18.18
CA MET A 307 12.22 -8.42 -17.58
C MET A 307 11.68 -9.52 -18.50
N GLY A 308 11.32 -9.20 -19.75
CA GLY A 308 10.96 -10.17 -20.78
C GLY A 308 9.47 -10.45 -20.91
N LEU A 309 8.61 -9.58 -20.36
CA LEU A 309 7.18 -9.56 -20.72
C LEU A 309 7.02 -8.73 -21.99
N TYR A 310 6.34 -9.26 -23.00
CA TYR A 310 6.11 -8.59 -24.29
C TYR A 310 4.62 -8.58 -24.60
N ARG A 311 4.03 -7.39 -24.71
CA ARG A 311 2.58 -7.19 -24.93
C ARG A 311 1.74 -8.06 -23.99
N TYR A 312 2.19 -8.16 -22.74
CA TYR A 312 1.55 -8.99 -21.73
C TYR A 312 0.26 -8.34 -21.25
N LYS A 313 -0.84 -9.09 -21.30
CA LYS A 313 -2.14 -8.67 -20.76
C LYS A 313 -2.11 -8.67 -19.24
N VAL A 314 -2.14 -7.47 -18.65
CA VAL A 314 -2.22 -7.32 -17.19
C VAL A 314 -3.58 -7.79 -16.67
N GLY A 315 -4.64 -7.69 -17.49
CA GLY A 315 -6.02 -8.01 -17.14
C GLY A 315 -6.75 -6.89 -16.40
N ASP A 316 -6.07 -5.77 -16.13
CA ASP A 316 -6.66 -4.60 -15.51
C ASP A 316 -7.38 -3.74 -16.55
N ILE A 317 -8.57 -3.27 -16.18
CA ILE A 317 -9.40 -2.37 -16.99
C ILE A 317 -9.39 -0.99 -16.36
N ILE A 318 -9.10 -0.01 -17.19
CA ILE A 318 -8.94 1.39 -16.78
C ILE A 318 -9.71 2.32 -17.70
N ASN A 319 -10.22 3.41 -17.13
CA ASN A 319 -10.89 4.49 -17.85
C ASN A 319 -9.98 5.73 -17.92
N VAL A 320 -9.85 6.35 -19.09
CA VAL A 320 -9.10 7.62 -19.22
C VAL A 320 -9.93 8.77 -18.67
N THR A 321 -9.48 9.38 -17.57
CA THR A 321 -10.20 10.48 -16.90
C THR A 321 -9.62 11.85 -17.17
N GLY A 322 -8.39 11.91 -17.70
CA GLY A 322 -7.73 13.18 -17.97
C GLY A 322 -6.28 12.99 -18.41
N PHE A 323 -5.56 14.11 -18.46
CA PHE A 323 -4.15 14.15 -18.83
C PHE A 323 -3.42 15.12 -17.90
N HIS A 324 -2.29 14.68 -17.34
CA HIS A 324 -1.34 15.56 -16.68
C HIS A 324 -0.21 15.88 -17.66
N ASN A 325 -0.20 17.13 -18.16
CA ASN A 325 0.56 17.50 -19.35
C ASN A 325 0.15 16.58 -20.52
N ASN A 326 1.09 15.79 -21.06
CA ASN A 326 0.84 14.83 -22.13
C ASN A 326 0.68 13.39 -21.63
N THR A 327 0.71 13.16 -20.31
CA THR A 327 0.63 11.82 -19.73
C THR A 327 -0.81 11.53 -19.29
N PRO A 328 -1.46 10.47 -19.79
CA PRO A 328 -2.83 10.15 -19.42
C PRO A 328 -2.96 9.79 -17.94
N GLN A 329 -4.15 10.06 -17.42
CA GLN A 329 -4.59 9.71 -16.08
C GLN A 329 -5.73 8.71 -16.18
N PHE A 330 -5.66 7.69 -15.34
CA PHE A 330 -6.51 6.53 -15.43
C PHE A 330 -7.21 6.23 -14.11
N GLN A 331 -8.54 6.10 -14.16
CA GLN A 331 -9.31 5.54 -13.06
C GLN A 331 -9.36 4.02 -13.21
N PHE A 332 -9.12 3.31 -12.11
CA PHE A 332 -9.20 1.86 -12.10
C PHE A 332 -10.66 1.41 -12.05
N VAL A 333 -11.07 0.60 -13.03
CA VAL A 333 -12.45 0.10 -13.14
C VAL A 333 -12.56 -1.28 -12.50
N GLY A 334 -11.68 -2.21 -12.89
CA GLY A 334 -11.75 -3.59 -12.45
C GLY A 334 -10.64 -4.45 -13.03
N ARG A 335 -10.72 -5.75 -12.79
CA ARG A 335 -9.81 -6.75 -13.33
C ARG A 335 -10.64 -7.93 -13.85
N GLN A 336 -10.23 -8.49 -14.98
CA GLN A 336 -10.86 -9.66 -15.60
C GLN A 336 -10.59 -10.96 -14.87
#